data_AF-A0A552QT63-F1
#
_entry.id   AF-A0A552QT63-F1
#
_cell.length_a   1.000
_cell.length_b   1.000
_cell.length_c   1.000
_cell.angle_alpha   90.00
_cell.angle_beta   90.00
_cell.angle_gamma   90.00
#
_symmetry.space_group_name_H-M   'P 1'
#
loop_
_entity.id
_entity.type
_entity.pdbx_description
1 polymer ?
#
loop_
_entity_poly.entity_id
_entity_poly.type
_entity_poly.pdbx_seq_one_letter_code
_entity_poly.pdbx_strand_id
1 'polypeptide(L)'
;MQTGRPLTKRGRVFVRVAAVFVLLVSLGGGLGLAVEGIEGRAALRDGPVGSLTPTDRTCGKQSCSWTGTFTSTDGSVTARDVELRDAVDVRRGDPAPARIDEVRLAEDAGAAYTADYGWHGPVVKGSVLALVGLAIATGMVLRGRRPRTAAPGHA
;
A
#
# COMPACT_ATOMS: atom_id res chain seq x y z
N MET A 1 -7.47 -38.86 -16.29
CA MET A 1 -6.22 -38.67 -15.51
C MET A 1 -5.20 -37.92 -16.37
N GLN A 2 -5.00 -36.61 -16.14
CA GLN A 2 -3.98 -35.85 -16.87
C GLN A 2 -2.60 -36.10 -16.25
N THR A 3 -1.77 -36.86 -16.95
CA THR A 3 -0.35 -37.08 -16.67
C THR A 3 0.42 -35.80 -16.95
N GLY A 4 0.69 -35.00 -15.91
CA GLY A 4 1.50 -33.79 -16.03
C GLY A 4 2.93 -34.11 -16.50
N ARG A 5 3.32 -33.61 -17.67
CA ARG A 5 4.70 -33.69 -18.17
C ARG A 5 5.66 -32.97 -17.21
N PRO A 6 6.84 -33.54 -16.92
CA PRO A 6 7.82 -32.90 -16.05
C PRO A 6 8.32 -31.59 -16.66
N LEU A 7 8.45 -30.55 -15.83
CA LEU A 7 9.00 -29.26 -16.23
C LEU A 7 10.45 -29.41 -16.71
N THR A 8 10.74 -28.91 -17.91
CA THR A 8 12.10 -28.82 -18.45
C THR A 8 12.97 -27.88 -17.59
N LYS A 9 14.30 -27.93 -17.73
CA LYS A 9 15.23 -26.98 -17.06
C LYS A 9 14.77 -25.52 -17.25
N ARG A 10 14.35 -25.17 -18.48
CA ARG A 10 13.81 -23.86 -18.83
C ARG A 10 12.53 -23.54 -18.05
N GLY A 11 11.62 -24.50 -17.90
CA GLY A 11 10.41 -24.34 -17.09
C GLY A 11 10.69 -24.08 -15.60
N ARG A 12 11.70 -24.74 -15.02
CA ARG A 12 12.11 -24.48 -13.63
C ARG A 12 12.69 -23.08 -13.43
N VAL A 13 13.47 -22.58 -14.38
CA VAL A 13 14.00 -21.20 -14.33
C VAL A 13 12.85 -20.20 -14.43
N PHE A 14 11.93 -20.41 -15.37
CA PHE A 14 10.76 -19.54 -15.54
C PHE A 14 9.90 -19.46 -14.26
N VAL A 15 9.60 -20.59 -13.63
CA VAL A 15 8.83 -20.64 -12.37
C VAL A 15 9.52 -19.87 -11.25
N ARG A 16 10.85 -19.95 -11.15
CA ARG A 16 11.61 -19.19 -10.14
C ARG A 16 11.56 -17.70 -10.40
N VAL A 17 11.78 -17.26 -11.64
CA VAL A 17 11.68 -15.84 -12.02
C VAL A 17 10.29 -15.31 -11.75
N ALA A 18 9.25 -16.07 -12.13
CA ALA A 18 7.86 -15.70 -11.87
C ALA A 18 7.55 -15.60 -10.36
N ALA A 19 8.04 -16.55 -9.54
CA ALA A 19 7.86 -16.50 -8.09
C ALA A 19 8.55 -15.29 -7.45
N VAL A 20 9.77 -14.96 -7.89
CA VAL A 20 10.49 -13.76 -7.43
C VAL A 20 9.74 -12.49 -7.84
N PHE A 21 9.27 -12.43 -9.08
CA PHE A 21 8.50 -11.29 -9.57
C PHE A 21 7.21 -11.08 -8.75
N VAL A 22 6.44 -12.15 -8.50
CA VAL A 22 5.23 -12.09 -7.67
C VAL A 22 5.56 -11.58 -6.27
N LEU A 23 6.62 -12.11 -5.64
CA LEU A 23 7.07 -11.65 -4.32
C LEU A 23 7.41 -10.16 -4.32
N LEU A 24 8.19 -9.70 -5.30
CA LEU A 24 8.59 -8.30 -5.40
C LEU A 24 7.37 -7.38 -5.54
N VAL A 25 6.42 -7.71 -6.41
CA VAL A 25 5.21 -6.92 -6.61
C VAL A 25 4.33 -6.94 -5.36
N SER A 26 4.12 -8.10 -4.75
CA SER A 26 3.26 -8.23 -3.57
C SER A 26 3.86 -7.58 -2.32
N LEU A 27 5.17 -7.69 -2.13
CA LEU A 27 5.86 -7.06 -1.00
C LEU A 27 5.99 -5.57 -1.23
N GLY A 28 6.41 -5.13 -2.42
CA GLY A 28 6.53 -3.71 -2.73
C GLY A 28 5.19 -2.98 -2.63
N GLY A 29 4.16 -3.49 -3.29
CA GLY A 29 2.81 -2.91 -3.21
C GLY A 29 2.17 -3.07 -1.82
N GLY A 30 2.36 -4.23 -1.19
CA GLY A 30 1.79 -4.52 0.12
C GLY A 30 2.39 -3.68 1.24
N LEU A 31 3.71 -3.55 1.26
CA LEU A 31 4.42 -2.71 2.22
C LEU A 31 4.10 -1.24 2.00
N GLY A 32 4.01 -0.76 0.75
CA GLY A 32 3.65 0.63 0.48
C GLY A 32 2.32 1.03 1.11
N LEU A 33 1.27 0.22 0.89
CA LEU A 33 -0.05 0.46 1.49
C LEU A 33 -0.05 0.33 3.01
N ALA A 34 0.73 -0.61 3.55
CA ALA A 34 0.82 -0.79 4.99
C ALA A 34 1.55 0.37 5.68
N VAL A 35 2.63 0.87 5.08
CA VAL A 35 3.39 2.03 5.58
C VAL A 35 2.49 3.27 5.61
N GLU A 36 1.74 3.54 4.54
CA GLU A 36 0.79 4.66 4.50
C GLU A 36 -0.24 4.61 5.62
N GLY A 37 -0.80 3.43 5.90
CA GLY A 37 -1.73 3.27 7.03
C GLY A 37 -1.05 3.43 8.40
N ILE A 38 0.19 2.96 8.56
CA ILE A 38 0.95 3.13 9.81
C ILE A 38 1.31 4.60 10.03
N GLU A 39 1.72 5.29 8.97
CA GLU A 39 2.05 6.71 8.98
C GLU A 39 0.82 7.55 9.36
N GLY A 40 -0.33 7.28 8.74
CA GLY A 40 -1.58 7.95 9.13
C GLY A 40 -1.98 7.65 10.57
N ARG A 41 -1.79 6.41 11.06
CA ARG A 41 -2.01 6.09 12.49
C ARG A 41 -1.07 6.88 13.41
N ALA A 42 0.20 7.03 13.03
CA ALA A 42 1.18 7.80 13.81
C ALA A 42 0.81 9.28 13.84
N ALA A 43 0.46 9.86 12.70
CA ALA A 43 -0.03 11.23 12.60
C ALA A 43 -1.28 11.45 13.48
N LEU A 44 -2.26 10.55 13.42
CA LEU A 44 -3.47 10.63 14.24
C LEU A 44 -3.19 10.57 15.75
N ARG A 45 -2.19 9.80 16.17
CA ARG A 45 -1.86 9.59 17.58
C ARG A 45 -1.01 10.73 18.15
N ASP A 46 0.05 11.09 17.44
CA ASP A 46 1.15 11.90 17.97
C ASP A 46 1.31 13.23 17.21
N GLY A 47 0.71 13.36 16.02
CA GLY A 47 0.82 14.54 15.18
C GLY A 47 0.05 15.76 15.71
N PRO A 48 0.55 16.99 15.46
CA PRO A 48 -0.13 18.21 15.89
C PRO A 48 -1.47 18.35 15.17
N VAL A 49 -2.49 18.79 15.92
CA VAL A 49 -3.80 19.14 15.37
C VAL A 49 -3.70 20.50 14.70
N GLY A 50 -4.34 20.65 13.55
CA GLY A 50 -4.43 21.93 12.88
C GLY A 50 -5.46 21.93 11.77
N SER A 51 -5.20 22.79 10.80
CA SER A 51 -5.99 22.94 9.59
C SER A 51 -5.12 22.99 8.36
N LEU A 52 -5.61 22.43 7.25
CA LEU A 52 -5.00 22.55 5.94
C LEU A 52 -5.74 23.62 5.14
N THR A 53 -5.01 24.55 4.55
CA THR A 53 -5.52 25.49 3.55
C THR A 53 -5.06 25.00 2.17
N PRO A 54 -5.94 24.37 1.37
CA PRO A 54 -5.57 23.88 0.05
C PRO A 54 -5.14 25.03 -0.85
N THR A 55 -4.03 24.84 -1.54
CA THR A 55 -3.51 25.79 -2.55
C THR A 55 -3.49 25.18 -3.94
N ASP A 56 -3.38 23.85 -4.02
CA ASP A 56 -3.36 23.11 -5.27
C ASP A 56 -4.03 21.74 -5.11
N ARG A 57 -4.24 21.05 -6.23
CA ARG A 57 -4.77 19.69 -6.30
C ARG A 57 -3.98 18.85 -7.26
N THR A 58 -3.46 17.73 -6.77
CA THR A 58 -2.79 16.73 -7.58
C THR A 58 -3.77 15.63 -7.95
N CYS A 59 -4.02 15.44 -9.25
CA CYS A 59 -4.92 14.38 -9.72
C CYS A 59 -4.15 13.21 -10.33
N GLY A 60 -4.32 12.04 -9.73
CA GLY A 60 -3.96 10.76 -10.34
C GLY A 60 -4.99 10.32 -11.37
N LYS A 61 -4.88 9.04 -11.79
CA LYS A 61 -5.81 8.43 -12.76
C LYS A 61 -7.19 8.17 -12.18
N GLN A 62 -7.29 7.95 -10.87
CA GLN A 62 -8.50 7.47 -10.19
C GLN A 62 -8.97 8.40 -9.06
N SER A 63 -8.08 9.20 -8.49
CA SER A 63 -8.37 10.09 -7.36
C SER A 63 -7.58 11.39 -7.50
N CYS A 64 -8.00 12.42 -6.78
CA CYS A 64 -7.20 13.63 -6.57
C CYS A 64 -6.92 13.81 -5.08
N SER A 65 -5.78 14.41 -4.74
CA SER A 65 -5.40 14.84 -3.39
C SER A 65 -5.26 16.35 -3.35
N TRP A 66 -5.60 16.96 -2.21
CA TRP A 66 -5.34 18.37 -1.97
C TRP A 66 -3.91 18.57 -1.49
N THR A 67 -3.25 19.61 -1.96
CA THR A 67 -1.94 20.04 -1.46
C THR A 67 -2.08 21.47 -0.95
N GLY A 68 -1.47 21.78 0.20
CA GLY A 68 -1.70 23.07 0.84
C GLY A 68 -0.74 23.44 1.95
N THR A 69 -1.11 24.47 2.69
CA THR A 69 -0.41 24.90 3.90
C THR A 69 -1.13 24.37 5.12
N PHE A 70 -0.44 23.58 5.93
CA PHE A 70 -0.90 23.18 7.25
C PHE A 70 -0.51 24.22 8.28
N THR A 71 -1.43 24.54 9.19
CA THR A 71 -1.19 25.39 10.35
C THR A 71 -1.76 24.71 11.59
N SER A 72 -0.94 24.49 12.61
CA SER A 72 -1.41 23.92 13.88
C SER A 72 -2.37 24.86 14.61
N THR A 73 -3.25 24.30 15.44
CA THR A 73 -4.27 25.06 16.17
C THR A 73 -3.66 26.09 17.13
N ASP A 74 -2.49 25.80 17.70
CA ASP A 74 -1.73 26.70 18.57
C ASP A 74 -0.82 27.66 17.80
N GLY A 75 -0.77 27.56 16.46
CA GLY A 75 0.08 28.37 15.60
C GLY A 75 1.58 28.10 15.70
N SER A 76 2.01 27.08 16.46
CA SER A 76 3.42 26.76 16.66
C SER A 76 4.09 26.08 15.45
N VAL A 77 3.30 25.39 14.64
CA VAL A 77 3.75 24.64 13.46
C VAL A 77 3.05 25.17 12.22
N THR A 78 3.82 25.46 11.19
CA THR A 78 3.33 25.72 9.84
C THR A 78 4.16 24.93 8.85
N ALA A 79 3.51 24.18 7.98
CA ALA A 79 4.15 23.39 6.93
C ALA A 79 3.51 23.73 5.58
N ARG A 80 4.30 23.82 4.53
CA ARG A 80 3.85 24.09 3.16
C ARG A 80 3.97 22.83 2.33
N ASP A 81 3.28 22.82 1.19
CA ASP A 81 3.30 21.70 0.24
C ASP A 81 2.86 20.37 0.87
N VAL A 82 1.96 20.46 1.87
CA VAL A 82 1.45 19.31 2.61
C VAL A 82 0.35 18.64 1.80
N GLU A 83 0.53 17.37 1.49
CA GLU A 83 -0.48 16.55 0.83
C GLU A 83 -1.50 16.02 1.84
N LEU A 84 -2.79 16.23 1.58
CA LEU A 84 -3.86 15.58 2.32
C LEU A 84 -4.01 14.13 1.82
N ARG A 85 -3.47 13.19 2.59
CA ARG A 85 -3.56 11.75 2.32
C ARG A 85 -4.78 11.16 3.02
N ASP A 86 -5.95 11.50 2.50
CA ASP A 86 -7.21 10.99 3.00
C ASP A 86 -7.92 10.12 1.95
N ALA A 87 -8.82 9.25 2.42
CA ALA A 87 -9.68 8.42 1.59
C ALA A 87 -10.85 9.20 0.97
N VAL A 88 -10.95 10.52 1.20
CA VAL A 88 -11.98 11.37 0.61
C VAL A 88 -11.74 11.46 -0.90
N ASP A 89 -12.67 10.93 -1.67
CA ASP A 89 -12.65 11.00 -3.14
C ASP A 89 -12.88 12.46 -3.60
N VAL A 90 -11.79 13.18 -3.82
CA VAL A 90 -11.83 14.50 -4.43
C VAL A 90 -11.98 14.34 -5.94
N ARG A 91 -13.09 14.82 -6.49
CA ARG A 91 -13.28 14.85 -7.94
C ARG A 91 -12.57 16.07 -8.52
N ARG A 92 -12.15 15.98 -9.78
CA ARG A 92 -11.52 17.09 -10.51
C ARG A 92 -12.40 18.34 -10.62
N GLY A 93 -13.72 18.20 -10.55
CA GLY A 93 -14.65 19.32 -10.62
C GLY A 93 -14.92 20.00 -9.27
N ASP A 94 -14.50 19.39 -8.17
CA ASP A 94 -14.89 19.88 -6.85
C ASP A 94 -14.17 21.20 -6.54
N PRO A 95 -14.88 22.20 -5.99
CA PRO A 95 -14.25 23.44 -5.57
C PRO A 95 -13.29 23.17 -4.41
N ALA A 96 -12.15 23.86 -4.40
CA ALA A 96 -11.24 23.80 -3.27
C ALA A 96 -11.94 24.40 -2.04
N PRO A 97 -12.02 23.67 -0.91
CA PRO A 97 -12.52 24.26 0.32
C PRO A 97 -11.54 25.34 0.78
N ALA A 98 -12.05 26.39 1.41
CA ALA A 98 -11.20 27.46 1.93
C ALA A 98 -10.25 26.94 3.03
N ARG A 99 -10.70 25.95 3.80
CA ARG A 99 -9.97 25.34 4.90
C ARG A 99 -10.52 23.95 5.18
N ILE A 100 -9.65 23.04 5.60
CA ILE A 100 -10.00 21.70 6.08
C ILE A 100 -9.50 21.64 7.52
N ASP A 101 -10.44 21.58 8.45
CA ASP A 101 -10.14 21.55 9.88
C ASP A 101 -9.90 20.11 10.37
N GLU A 102 -9.45 19.98 11.62
CA GLU A 102 -9.23 18.69 12.29
C GLU A 102 -8.29 17.74 11.55
N VAL A 103 -7.24 18.29 10.94
CA VAL A 103 -6.17 17.51 10.33
C VAL A 103 -4.99 17.34 11.27
N ARG A 104 -4.28 16.23 11.09
CA ARG A 104 -3.11 15.82 11.84
C ARG A 104 -1.91 15.75 10.90
N LEU A 105 -0.86 16.50 11.21
CA LEU A 105 0.37 16.51 10.40
C LEU A 105 1.21 15.26 10.70
N ALA A 106 1.75 14.63 9.66
CA ALA A 106 2.73 13.57 9.78
C ALA A 106 4.08 14.10 10.29
N GLU A 107 4.90 13.21 10.84
CA GLU A 107 6.21 13.56 11.42
C GLU A 107 7.17 14.19 10.41
N ASP A 108 7.10 13.78 9.13
CA ASP A 108 7.94 14.30 8.05
C ASP A 108 7.43 15.63 7.45
N ALA A 109 6.29 16.12 7.94
CA ALA A 109 5.57 17.30 7.45
C ALA A 109 5.21 17.28 5.96
N GLY A 110 5.33 16.15 5.26
CA GLY A 110 4.98 16.00 3.85
C GLY A 110 3.50 15.63 3.64
N ALA A 111 2.89 15.02 4.65
CA ALA A 111 1.51 14.55 4.60
C ALA A 111 0.70 15.03 5.81
N ALA A 112 -0.61 15.17 5.61
CA ALA A 112 -1.60 15.35 6.66
C ALA A 112 -2.79 14.40 6.46
N TYR A 113 -3.43 14.04 7.56
CA TYR A 113 -4.55 13.10 7.62
C TYR A 113 -5.71 13.75 8.37
N THR A 114 -6.94 13.57 7.90
CA THR A 114 -8.15 13.99 8.64
C THR A 114 -8.35 13.11 9.87
N ALA A 115 -9.04 13.62 10.89
CA ALA A 115 -9.31 12.88 12.12
C ALA A 115 -10.10 11.57 11.90
N ASP A 116 -10.88 11.48 10.83
CA ASP A 116 -11.67 10.30 10.45
C ASP A 116 -10.92 9.33 9.52
N TYR A 117 -9.64 9.57 9.25
CA TYR A 117 -8.83 8.70 8.38
C TYR A 117 -8.83 7.23 8.84
N GLY A 118 -9.36 6.37 7.96
CA GLY A 118 -9.51 4.93 8.16
C GLY A 118 -8.21 4.13 7.97
N TRP A 119 -7.20 4.35 8.82
CA TRP A 119 -5.86 3.74 8.71
C TRP A 119 -5.86 2.20 8.62
N HIS A 120 -6.87 1.53 9.16
CA HIS A 120 -7.01 0.08 9.08
C HIS A 120 -7.11 -0.43 7.64
N GLY A 121 -7.76 0.31 6.73
CA GLY A 121 -8.01 -0.10 5.36
C GLY A 121 -6.72 -0.37 4.58
N PRO A 122 -5.81 0.62 4.48
CA PRO A 122 -4.50 0.45 3.84
C PRO A 122 -3.66 -0.65 4.48
N VAL A 123 -3.60 -0.71 5.82
CA VAL A 123 -2.86 -1.76 6.55
C VAL A 123 -3.37 -3.17 6.21
N VAL A 124 -4.69 -3.37 6.25
CA VAL A 124 -5.29 -4.67 5.95
C VAL A 124 -5.06 -5.05 4.50
N LYS A 125 -5.30 -4.13 3.55
CA LYS A 125 -5.07 -4.37 2.12
C LYS A 125 -3.60 -4.72 1.84
N GLY A 126 -2.67 -3.95 2.40
CA GLY A 126 -1.24 -4.18 2.25
C GLY A 126 -0.80 -5.54 2.82
N SER A 127 -1.28 -5.87 4.02
CA SER A 127 -0.99 -7.16 4.68
C SER A 127 -1.54 -8.34 3.89
N VAL A 128 -2.80 -8.26 3.44
CA VAL A 128 -3.43 -9.33 2.64
C VAL A 128 -2.68 -9.53 1.33
N LEU A 129 -2.32 -8.46 0.64
CA LEU A 129 -1.56 -8.54 -0.62
C LEU A 129 -0.22 -9.26 -0.42
N ALA A 130 0.52 -8.91 0.64
CA ALA A 130 1.79 -9.55 0.97
C ALA A 130 1.63 -11.05 1.28
N LEU A 131 0.62 -11.43 2.09
CA LEU A 131 0.35 -12.82 2.45
C LEU A 131 -0.08 -13.66 1.24
N VAL A 132 -0.94 -13.12 0.38
CA VAL A 132 -1.39 -13.81 -0.83
C VAL A 132 -0.23 -14.00 -1.81
N GLY A 133 0.59 -12.98 -2.04
CA GLY A 133 1.77 -13.08 -2.89
C GLY A 133 2.77 -14.12 -2.39
N LEU A 134 3.00 -14.16 -1.07
CA LEU A 134 3.84 -15.17 -0.43
C LEU A 134 3.29 -16.59 -0.61
N ALA A 135 1.97 -16.77 -0.43
CA ALA A 135 1.31 -18.07 -0.61
C ALA A 135 1.42 -18.56 -2.07
N ILE A 136 1.22 -17.68 -3.05
CA ILE A 136 1.35 -17.99 -4.47
C ILE A 136 2.79 -18.39 -4.80
N ALA A 137 3.77 -17.57 -4.42
CA ALA A 137 5.18 -17.85 -4.68
C ALA A 137 5.63 -19.18 -4.04
N THR A 138 5.22 -19.42 -2.79
CA THR A 138 5.50 -20.68 -2.08
C THR A 138 4.86 -21.87 -2.80
N GLY A 139 3.59 -21.77 -3.20
CA GLY A 139 2.89 -22.80 -3.95
C GLY A 139 3.57 -23.14 -5.29
N MET A 140 4.06 -22.13 -6.01
CA MET A 140 4.83 -22.32 -7.26
C MET A 140 6.13 -23.10 -7.01
N VAL A 141 6.87 -22.74 -5.96
CA VAL A 141 8.13 -23.43 -5.60
C VAL A 141 7.85 -24.86 -5.14
N LEU A 142 6.86 -25.08 -4.28
CA LEU A 142 6.52 -26.41 -3.76
C LEU A 142 6.01 -27.36 -4.86
N ARG A 143 5.19 -26.87 -5.80
CA ARG A 143 4.76 -27.68 -6.95
C ARG A 143 5.93 -28.10 -7.84
N GLY A 144 6.94 -27.24 -8.00
CA GLY A 144 8.15 -27.58 -8.75
C GLY A 144 9.10 -28.53 -8.01
N ARG A 145 8.96 -28.69 -6.69
CA ARG A 145 9.82 -29.51 -5.84
C ARG A 145 9.28 -30.92 -5.56
N ARG A 146 8.00 -31.21 -5.83
CA ARG A 146 7.41 -32.53 -5.54
C ARG A 146 8.26 -33.65 -6.19
N PRO A 147 8.97 -34.48 -5.40
CA PRO A 147 9.65 -35.64 -5.90
C PRO A 147 8.60 -36.61 -6.44
N ARG A 148 8.86 -37.27 -7.57
CA ARG A 148 8.08 -38.45 -7.93
C ARG A 148 8.29 -39.46 -6.82
N THR A 149 7.24 -39.79 -6.09
CA THR A 149 7.18 -41.04 -5.33
C THR A 149 7.49 -42.13 -6.35
N ALA A 150 8.70 -42.71 -6.25
CA ALA A 150 9.08 -43.86 -7.04
C ALA A 150 8.05 -44.94 -6.73
N ALA A 151 7.33 -45.40 -7.75
CA ALA A 151 6.43 -46.53 -7.60
C ALA A 151 7.28 -47.72 -7.09
N PRO A 152 6.89 -48.41 -6.01
CA PRO A 152 7.58 -49.60 -5.56
C PRO A 152 7.49 -50.64 -6.68
N GLY A 153 8.63 -50.98 -7.27
CA GLY A 153 8.74 -52.08 -8.20
C GLY A 153 8.38 -53.37 -7.46
N HIS A 154 7.31 -54.03 -7.90
CA HIS A 154 7.05 -55.41 -7.56
C HIS A 154 8.13 -56.28 -8.22
N ALA A 155 8.91 -56.96 -7.38
CA ALA A 155 9.65 -58.17 -7.72
C ALA A 155 9.00 -59.34 -6.97
#